data_AF-A0A8H7VRA3-F1
#
_entry.id   AF-A0A8H7VRA3-F1
#
_cell.length_a   1.000
_cell.length_b   1.000
_cell.length_c   1.000
_cell.angle_alpha   90.00
_cell.angle_beta   90.00
_cell.angle_gamma   90.00
#
_symmetry.space_group_name_H-M   'P 1'
#
loop_
_entity.id
_entity.type
_entity.pdbx_description
1 polymer ?
#
loop_
_entity_poly.entity_id
_entity_poly.type
_entity_poly.pdbx_seq_one_letter_code
_entity_poly.pdbx_strand_id
1 'polypeptide(L)'
;MVIEEEPPGVKIDSNISDIKPTGTVVTTGSHDQQHQNDHHQPNDDVTKLYNELDGLLRVFTSEAQQKFDIDQHVASPPQLQRIRQTMQQVQRFVPVVGLVGTPNAYSLRQTLMRTAIEMLEHYETTCRQRRIRTIPEEENIEQLMVDWHTLSQAYDDKSKEHGILTRLLGDVAQLKKAWRKPDQVESIVTSLLASCEVRPGMYAATIDRQNYAQLGLKRKALGTRQIVFECGRLNRSNQIDAIVDLCHRFSTIFMQNAQHNLAQIENQISLARPSALARKLKRLYDSVFYIPQSSSDNSTNTSNTSNISHSSGENNNNENLHHHNNHQRTTETETTTTKQHRHRVLSQGAATPFRLTSAMTTPSFIWYPTRETAADFPILTMPAPTFVPAPWQWLDLLKPRKPYQSVLFGLIKKRRSSLVTGPAPIATTSTTAIAMKSNNRSNNEDTTEDANSQRAEPPSSLWAPTNTEAIIKEVNYDTPFATMSVDHLCQHLSRVGYQFYEDVTNNARLGYHQDSRVLQGIGQDLVEIYMSLQLESARSSMQKILTVLQQLALLDDRPVTPTTNNSTALRPSISSV
;
A
#
# COMPACT_ATOMS: atom_id res chain seq x y z
N MET A 1 -21.40 4.97 -13.31
CA MET A 1 -20.52 4.42 -12.27
C MET A 1 -19.80 5.59 -11.64
N VAL A 2 -20.19 5.91 -10.42
CA VAL A 2 -19.65 7.03 -9.64
C VAL A 2 -18.19 6.73 -9.35
N ILE A 3 -17.33 7.64 -9.82
CA ILE A 3 -15.91 7.67 -9.48
C ILE A 3 -15.87 8.22 -8.06
N GLU A 4 -15.60 7.37 -7.08
CA GLU A 4 -15.23 7.83 -5.74
C GLU A 4 -13.92 8.58 -5.87
N GLU A 5 -14.00 9.90 -5.71
CA GLU A 5 -12.86 10.77 -5.48
C GLU A 5 -12.10 10.27 -4.25
N GLU A 6 -10.79 10.06 -4.39
CA GLU A 6 -9.86 9.96 -3.27
C GLU A 6 -10.12 11.11 -2.29
N PRO A 7 -10.23 10.85 -0.98
CA PRO A 7 -10.29 11.93 -0.02
C PRO A 7 -8.98 12.75 -0.12
N PRO A 8 -9.06 14.09 -0.04
CA PRO A 8 -7.86 14.91 -0.04
C PRO A 8 -6.97 14.47 1.12
N GLY A 9 -5.73 14.12 0.78
CA GLY A 9 -4.70 13.79 1.76
C GLY A 9 -4.68 14.86 2.83
N VAL A 10 -4.92 14.43 4.07
CA VAL A 10 -4.63 15.24 5.25
C VAL A 10 -3.13 15.51 5.19
N LYS A 11 -2.76 16.69 4.69
CA LYS A 11 -1.46 17.29 4.97
C LYS A 11 -1.44 17.47 6.48
N ILE A 12 -0.80 16.54 7.16
CA ILE A 12 -0.30 16.81 8.51
C ILE A 12 0.75 17.89 8.27
N ASP A 13 0.39 19.14 8.51
CA ASP A 13 1.35 20.24 8.56
C ASP A 13 2.35 19.91 9.66
N SER A 14 3.47 19.32 9.27
CA SER A 14 4.64 19.04 10.10
C SER A 14 5.40 20.34 10.40
N ASN A 15 4.68 21.38 10.83
CA ASN A 15 5.23 22.60 11.43
C ASN A 15 5.40 22.43 12.95
N ILE A 16 5.96 21.28 13.35
CA ILE A 16 6.54 21.06 14.67
C ILE A 16 8.03 20.79 14.45
N SER A 17 8.73 21.81 13.94
CA SER A 17 10.19 21.81 13.78
C SER A 17 10.88 22.99 14.45
N ASP A 18 10.15 23.81 15.23
CA ASP A 18 10.69 25.00 15.89
C ASP A 18 10.92 24.85 17.40
N ILE A 19 11.00 23.62 17.91
CA ILE A 19 11.76 23.35 19.13
C ILE A 19 13.14 22.92 18.68
N LYS A 20 14.02 23.91 18.42
CA LYS A 20 15.45 23.64 18.27
C LYS A 20 15.92 22.92 19.54
N PRO A 21 16.53 21.73 19.45
CA PRO A 21 17.33 21.25 20.55
C PRO A 21 18.42 22.30 20.78
N THR A 22 18.52 22.79 22.00
CA THR A 22 19.61 23.67 22.44
C THR A 22 20.90 22.88 22.27
N GLY A 23 21.51 23.00 21.09
CA GLY A 23 22.74 22.31 20.76
C GLY A 23 23.84 22.78 21.68
N THR A 24 24.33 21.87 22.52
CA THR A 24 25.58 22.01 23.26
C THR A 24 26.70 22.18 22.23
N VAL A 25 27.23 23.40 22.11
CA VAL A 25 28.37 23.71 21.24
C VAL A 25 29.59 22.99 21.79
N VAL A 26 29.96 21.87 21.16
CA VAL A 26 31.24 21.19 21.40
C VAL A 26 32.34 22.02 20.71
N THR A 27 32.88 22.98 21.44
CA THR A 27 34.06 23.74 21.03
C THR A 27 35.29 22.84 21.20
N THR A 28 35.83 22.31 20.11
CA THR A 28 37.15 21.66 20.11
C THR A 28 38.23 22.72 20.27
N GLY A 29 38.58 23.03 21.53
CA GLY A 29 39.64 23.96 21.91
C GLY A 29 40.99 23.26 22.02
N SER A 30 41.95 23.78 21.25
CA SER A 30 43.37 23.42 21.28
C SER A 30 43.97 23.53 22.68
N HIS A 31 44.78 22.54 23.02
CA HIS A 31 45.38 22.31 24.32
C HIS A 31 46.62 23.22 24.51
N ASP A 32 46.45 24.39 25.11
CA ASP A 32 47.54 25.16 25.72
C ASP A 32 47.30 25.24 27.23
N GLN A 33 48.16 24.54 27.98
CA GLN A 33 48.13 24.47 29.44
C GLN A 33 48.55 25.81 30.04
N GLN A 34 47.60 26.56 30.57
CA GLN A 34 47.84 27.59 31.57
C GLN A 34 47.12 27.20 32.87
N HIS A 35 47.92 26.99 33.93
CA HIS A 35 47.45 26.87 35.31
C HIS A 35 46.71 28.14 35.72
N GLN A 36 45.38 28.13 35.57
CA GLN A 36 44.50 29.16 36.10
C GLN A 36 43.90 28.66 37.41
N ASN A 37 44.09 29.43 38.48
CA ASN A 37 43.50 29.18 39.79
C ASN A 37 41.97 29.18 39.67
N ASP A 38 41.36 27.99 39.75
CA ASP A 38 39.91 27.78 39.85
C ASP A 38 39.39 28.33 41.18
N HIS A 39 39.21 29.64 41.28
CA HIS A 39 38.24 30.21 42.20
C HIS A 39 36.85 29.98 41.62
N HIS A 40 36.33 28.76 41.79
CA HIS A 40 34.91 28.45 41.58
C HIS A 40 34.08 29.40 42.45
N GLN A 41 33.49 30.42 41.81
CA GLN A 41 32.64 31.38 42.48
C GLN A 41 31.29 30.70 42.74
N PRO A 42 30.88 30.49 44.01
CA PRO A 42 29.63 29.79 44.34
C PRO A 42 28.36 30.46 43.78
N ASN A 43 28.45 31.72 43.35
CA ASN A 43 27.37 32.44 42.69
C ASN A 43 27.09 31.93 41.26
N ASP A 44 28.08 31.35 40.58
CA ASP A 44 27.91 30.87 39.21
C ASP A 44 27.04 29.62 39.16
N ASP A 45 27.19 28.71 40.13
CA ASP A 45 26.39 27.48 40.20
C ASP A 45 24.92 27.77 40.50
N VAL A 46 24.64 28.71 41.41
CA VAL A 46 23.28 29.17 41.70
C VAL A 46 22.63 29.78 40.46
N THR A 47 23.38 30.60 39.71
CA THR A 47 22.87 31.24 38.48
C THR A 47 22.56 30.21 37.40
N LYS A 48 23.41 29.17 37.24
CA LYS A 48 23.16 28.06 36.32
C LYS A 48 21.87 27.31 36.67
N LEU A 49 21.67 26.98 37.95
CA LEU A 49 20.46 26.30 38.43
C LEU A 49 19.19 27.12 38.21
N TYR A 50 19.25 28.45 38.41
CA TYR A 50 18.10 29.31 38.10
C TYR A 50 17.77 29.36 36.61
N ASN A 51 18.79 29.45 35.75
CA ASN A 51 18.59 29.46 34.31
C ASN A 51 18.01 28.14 33.81
N GLU A 52 18.49 27.02 34.34
CA GLU A 52 17.96 25.68 34.06
C GLU A 52 16.50 25.56 34.51
N LEU A 53 16.19 26.00 35.74
CA LEU A 53 14.83 26.01 36.26
C LEU A 53 13.88 26.88 35.43
N ASP A 54 14.30 28.09 35.05
CA ASP A 54 13.50 28.99 34.21
C ASP A 54 13.18 28.36 32.84
N GLY A 55 14.18 27.70 32.24
CA GLY A 55 14.00 26.95 30.99
C GLY A 55 12.94 25.85 31.11
N LEU A 56 13.04 25.02 32.17
CA LEU A 56 12.08 23.95 32.43
C LEU A 56 10.67 24.49 32.72
N LEU A 57 10.54 25.53 33.55
CA LEU A 57 9.24 26.16 33.85
C LEU A 57 8.61 26.78 32.60
N ARG A 58 9.40 27.36 31.69
CA ARG A 58 8.90 27.90 30.42
C ARG A 58 8.25 26.82 29.55
N VAL A 59 8.80 25.61 29.52
CA VAL A 59 8.22 24.47 28.78
C VAL A 59 6.84 24.11 29.34
N PHE A 60 6.72 23.89 30.65
CA PHE A 60 5.43 23.51 31.28
C PHE A 60 4.38 24.63 31.33
N THR A 61 4.80 25.89 31.21
CA THR A 61 3.87 27.02 31.12
C THR A 61 3.45 27.38 29.70
N SER A 62 4.00 26.68 28.69
CA SER A 62 3.66 26.83 27.29
C SER A 62 2.26 26.27 26.97
N GLU A 63 1.59 26.86 25.98
CA GLU A 63 0.29 26.37 25.51
C GLU A 63 0.40 25.02 24.81
N ALA A 64 1.53 24.76 24.15
CA ALA A 64 1.80 23.50 23.47
C ALA A 64 1.85 22.33 24.46
N GLN A 65 2.58 22.47 25.56
CA GLN A 65 2.63 21.44 26.61
C GLN A 65 1.26 21.25 27.25
N GLN A 66 0.54 22.34 27.56
CA GLN A 66 -0.80 22.23 28.15
C GLN A 66 -1.77 21.49 27.24
N LYS A 67 -1.72 21.75 25.92
CA LYS A 67 -2.54 21.03 24.94
C LYS A 67 -2.14 19.56 24.86
N PHE A 68 -0.85 19.27 24.81
CA PHE A 68 -0.34 17.89 24.84
C PHE A 68 -0.85 17.14 26.09
N ASP A 69 -0.75 17.74 27.28
CA ASP A 69 -1.19 17.12 28.53
C ASP A 69 -2.70 16.83 28.55
N ILE A 70 -3.52 17.71 27.94
CA ILE A 70 -4.96 17.50 27.77
C ILE A 70 -5.24 16.35 26.79
N ASP A 71 -4.60 16.38 25.62
CA ASP A 71 -4.77 15.41 24.54
C ASP A 71 -4.31 14.01 24.98
N GLN A 72 -3.26 13.94 25.81
CA GLN A 72 -2.75 12.70 26.39
C GLN A 72 -3.42 12.29 27.70
N HIS A 73 -4.41 13.06 28.17
CA HIS A 73 -5.16 12.81 29.39
C HIS A 73 -4.28 12.68 30.64
N VAL A 74 -3.22 13.49 30.72
CA VAL A 74 -2.32 13.54 31.88
C VAL A 74 -3.03 14.08 33.11
N ALA A 75 -3.74 15.21 32.95
CA ALA A 75 -4.56 15.80 33.99
C ALA A 75 -5.75 16.55 33.38
N SER A 76 -6.76 16.87 34.20
CA SER A 76 -7.92 17.62 33.71
C SER A 76 -7.55 19.07 33.36
N PRO A 77 -8.24 19.70 32.39
CA PRO A 77 -8.00 21.11 32.05
C PRO A 77 -7.95 22.08 33.24
N PRO A 78 -8.86 22.03 34.25
CA PRO A 78 -8.78 22.93 35.40
C PRO A 78 -7.59 22.65 36.32
N GLN A 79 -7.12 21.39 36.41
CA GLN A 79 -5.90 21.06 37.16
C GLN A 79 -4.67 21.66 36.47
N LEU A 80 -4.53 21.45 35.15
CA LEU A 80 -3.43 22.00 34.37
C LEU A 80 -3.40 23.53 34.41
N GLN A 81 -4.56 24.18 34.38
CA GLN A 81 -4.65 25.63 34.50
C GLN A 81 -4.14 26.13 35.86
N ARG A 82 -4.46 25.42 36.95
CA ARG A 82 -3.97 25.74 38.30
C ARG A 82 -2.46 25.56 38.38
N ILE A 83 -1.95 24.41 37.91
CA ILE A 83 -0.50 24.09 37.87
C ILE A 83 0.26 25.16 37.08
N ARG A 84 -0.24 25.52 35.90
CA ARG A 84 0.31 26.58 35.05
C ARG A 84 0.37 27.92 35.76
N GLN A 85 -0.69 28.34 36.43
CA GLN A 85 -0.73 29.59 37.20
C GLN A 85 0.31 29.60 38.32
N THR A 86 0.44 28.50 39.06
CA THR A 86 1.44 28.37 40.13
C THR A 86 2.86 28.44 39.57
N MET A 87 3.17 27.72 38.49
CA MET A 87 4.49 27.76 37.85
C MET A 87 4.82 29.16 37.29
N GLN A 88 3.86 29.83 36.64
CA GLN A 88 4.02 31.21 36.17
C GLN A 88 4.24 32.20 37.31
N GLN A 89 3.55 32.01 38.44
CA GLN A 89 3.75 32.82 39.62
C GLN A 89 5.18 32.65 40.14
N VAL A 90 5.64 31.41 40.31
CA VAL A 90 7.02 31.12 40.75
C VAL A 90 8.03 31.73 39.80
N GLN A 91 7.87 31.53 38.48
CA GLN A 91 8.75 32.09 37.46
C GLN A 91 8.88 33.61 37.54
N ARG A 92 7.80 34.34 37.87
CA ARG A 92 7.83 35.81 38.05
C ARG A 92 8.56 36.25 39.32
N PHE A 93 8.52 35.45 40.39
CA PHE A 93 9.12 35.81 41.68
C PHE A 93 10.58 35.36 41.84
N VAL A 94 11.02 34.34 41.10
CA VAL A 94 12.40 33.82 41.15
C VAL A 94 13.45 34.93 40.95
N PRO A 95 13.35 35.84 39.96
CA PRO A 95 14.35 36.90 39.76
C PRO A 95 14.38 37.97 40.86
N VAL A 96 13.29 38.12 41.62
CA VAL A 96 13.12 39.19 42.62
C VAL A 96 13.48 38.72 44.03
N VAL A 97 12.99 37.53 44.40
CA VAL A 97 13.07 37.00 45.77
C VAL A 97 14.19 35.96 45.90
N GLY A 98 14.56 35.32 44.79
CA GLY A 98 15.36 34.10 44.80
C GLY A 98 14.60 32.91 45.40
N LEU A 99 15.25 31.74 45.34
CA LEU A 99 14.84 30.47 45.97
C LEU A 99 15.82 30.03 47.08
N VAL A 100 16.77 30.90 47.47
CA VAL A 100 17.78 30.63 48.52
C VAL A 100 17.86 31.83 49.48
N GLY A 101 18.00 31.58 50.78
CA GLY A 101 18.39 32.58 51.79
C GLY A 101 17.27 33.43 52.39
N THR A 102 16.03 33.34 51.91
CA THR A 102 14.90 34.12 52.47
C THR A 102 13.74 33.22 52.92
N PRO A 103 12.98 33.60 53.97
CA PRO A 103 11.81 32.82 54.40
C PRO A 103 10.72 32.72 53.31
N ASN A 104 10.62 33.75 52.45
CA ASN A 104 9.72 33.73 51.29
C ASN A 104 10.21 32.80 50.18
N ALA A 105 11.54 32.68 49.99
CA ALA A 105 12.12 31.71 49.07
C ALA A 105 11.77 30.27 49.47
N TYR A 106 11.77 29.96 50.78
CA TYR A 106 11.38 28.64 51.26
C TYR A 106 9.93 28.29 50.92
N SER A 107 8.97 29.20 51.15
CA SER A 107 7.56 28.94 50.85
C SER A 107 7.30 28.80 49.35
N LEU A 108 7.99 29.59 48.52
CA LEU A 108 7.93 29.49 47.06
C LEU A 108 8.50 28.16 46.55
N ARG A 109 9.67 27.76 47.07
CA ARG A 109 10.32 26.47 46.77
C ARG A 109 9.42 25.30 47.15
N GLN A 110 8.84 25.30 48.35
CA GLN A 110 7.90 24.26 48.81
C GLN A 110 6.63 24.19 47.95
N THR A 111 6.08 25.34 47.56
CA THR A 111 4.91 25.39 46.67
C THR A 111 5.24 24.77 45.32
N LEU A 112 6.38 25.12 44.73
CA LEU A 112 6.82 24.56 43.46
C LEU A 112 7.12 23.06 43.55
N MET A 113 7.82 22.61 44.60
CA MET A 113 8.08 21.19 44.83
C MET A 113 6.77 20.39 44.92
N ARG A 114 5.77 20.89 45.66
CA ARG A 114 4.46 20.23 45.77
C ARG A 114 3.76 20.12 44.41
N THR A 115 3.76 21.20 43.63
CA THR A 115 3.17 21.22 42.29
C THR A 115 3.90 20.29 41.32
N ALA A 116 5.23 20.23 41.39
CA ALA A 116 6.04 19.33 40.57
C ALA A 116 5.81 17.85 40.92
N ILE A 117 5.65 17.53 42.22
CA ILE A 117 5.27 16.17 42.67
C ILE A 117 3.88 15.79 42.16
N GLU A 118 2.87 16.67 42.30
CA GLU A 118 1.51 16.43 41.79
C GLU A 118 1.54 16.13 40.28
N MET A 119 2.29 16.90 39.50
CA MET A 119 2.40 16.67 38.06
C MET A 119 3.19 15.39 37.73
N LEU A 120 4.24 15.07 38.48
CA LEU A 120 5.00 13.84 38.31
C LEU A 120 4.14 12.60 38.56
N GLU A 121 3.31 12.60 39.59
CA GLU A 121 2.35 11.53 39.88
C GLU A 121 1.36 11.32 38.73
N HIS A 122 0.89 12.41 38.10
CA HIS A 122 0.05 12.34 36.91
C HIS A 122 0.78 11.70 35.73
N TYR A 123 2.01 12.13 35.43
CA TYR A 123 2.83 11.50 34.38
C TYR A 123 3.09 10.03 34.65
N GLU A 124 3.51 9.66 35.86
CA GLU A 124 3.77 8.27 36.23
C GLU A 124 2.52 7.38 36.10
N THR A 125 1.36 7.90 36.51
CA THR A 125 0.09 7.20 36.38
C THR A 125 -0.24 6.94 34.91
N THR A 126 -0.11 7.95 34.05
CA THR A 126 -0.37 7.82 32.61
C THR A 126 0.64 6.90 31.93
N CYS A 127 1.93 7.01 32.24
CA CYS A 127 2.97 6.10 31.74
C CYS A 127 2.65 4.65 32.14
N ARG A 128 2.28 4.40 33.40
CA ARG A 128 1.93 3.06 33.89
C ARG A 128 0.68 2.50 33.22
N GLN A 129 -0.36 3.32 33.04
CA GLN A 129 -1.59 2.92 32.35
C GLN A 129 -1.32 2.50 30.89
N ARG A 130 -0.39 3.19 30.23
CA ARG A 130 0.03 2.90 28.84
C ARG A 130 1.16 1.88 28.74
N ARG A 131 1.62 1.34 29.87
CA ARG A 131 2.74 0.39 29.96
C ARG A 131 4.03 0.94 29.34
N ILE A 132 4.25 2.25 29.45
CA ILE A 132 5.51 2.89 29.04
C ILE A 132 6.57 2.54 30.07
N ARG A 133 7.74 2.12 29.60
CA ARG A 133 8.89 1.78 30.44
C ARG A 133 9.51 3.07 30.99
N THR A 134 9.84 3.06 32.28
CA THR A 134 10.63 4.15 32.87
C THR A 134 12.05 4.13 32.31
N ILE A 135 12.45 5.22 31.66
CA ILE A 135 13.78 5.42 31.08
C ILE A 135 14.59 6.26 32.07
N PRO A 136 15.64 5.70 32.72
CA PRO A 136 16.28 6.32 33.88
C PRO A 136 17.21 7.49 33.55
N GLU A 137 17.69 7.61 32.30
CA GLU A 137 18.68 8.61 31.88
C GLU A 137 18.12 9.45 30.73
N GLU A 138 18.27 10.78 30.82
CA GLU A 138 17.83 11.74 29.81
C GLU A 138 18.48 11.46 28.44
N GLU A 139 19.77 11.11 28.44
CA GLU A 139 20.54 10.73 27.24
C GLU A 139 19.90 9.55 26.48
N ASN A 140 19.30 8.59 27.20
CA ASN A 140 18.61 7.47 26.56
C ASN A 140 17.31 7.91 25.88
N ILE A 141 16.59 8.88 26.44
CA ILE A 141 15.38 9.44 25.80
C ILE A 141 15.76 10.18 24.52
N GLU A 142 16.83 10.98 24.55
CA GLU A 142 17.34 11.68 23.37
C GLU A 142 17.76 10.70 22.27
N GLN A 143 18.47 9.62 22.62
CA GLN A 143 18.84 8.59 21.64
C GLN A 143 17.61 7.90 21.03
N LEU A 144 16.60 7.56 21.83
CA LEU A 144 15.36 6.96 21.32
C LEU A 144 14.57 7.93 20.42
N MET A 145 14.62 9.22 20.71
CA MET A 145 14.05 10.27 19.85
C MET A 145 14.80 10.37 18.51
N VAL A 146 16.13 10.27 18.51
CA VAL A 146 16.94 10.22 17.28
C VAL A 146 16.62 8.98 16.45
N ASP A 147 16.49 7.82 17.10
CA ASP A 147 16.08 6.57 16.46
C ASP A 147 14.68 6.69 15.85
N TRP A 148 13.74 7.32 16.58
CA TRP A 148 12.40 7.61 16.08
C TRP A 148 12.43 8.51 14.83
N HIS A 149 13.20 9.61 14.85
CA HIS A 149 13.33 10.50 13.69
C HIS A 149 13.90 9.77 12.47
N THR A 150 14.91 8.92 12.70
CA THR A 150 15.52 8.10 11.64
C THR A 150 14.49 7.14 11.04
N LEU A 151 13.64 6.52 11.88
CA LEU A 151 12.58 5.63 11.40
C LEU A 151 11.43 6.37 10.71
N SER A 152 11.09 7.56 11.18
CA SER A 152 10.10 8.44 10.55
C SER A 152 10.54 8.84 9.13
N GLN A 153 11.81 9.23 8.96
CA GLN A 153 12.35 9.51 7.63
C GLN A 153 12.35 8.26 6.73
N ALA A 154 12.74 7.10 7.27
CA ALA A 154 12.70 5.84 6.52
C ALA A 154 11.27 5.42 6.14
N TYR A 155 10.27 5.76 6.95
CA TYR A 155 8.86 5.58 6.65
C TYR A 155 8.42 6.46 5.48
N ASP A 156 8.78 7.74 5.49
CA ASP A 156 8.45 8.66 4.39
C ASP A 156 9.06 8.21 3.06
N ASP A 157 10.33 7.77 3.08
CA ASP A 157 10.98 7.24 1.88
C ASP A 157 10.30 5.96 1.39
N LYS A 158 9.92 5.05 2.29
CA LYS A 158 9.15 3.86 1.92
C LYS A 158 7.76 4.19 1.38
N SER A 159 7.10 5.21 1.91
CA SER A 159 5.81 5.70 1.41
C SER A 159 5.94 6.24 -0.02
N LYS A 160 7.03 6.95 -0.34
CA LYS A 160 7.32 7.39 -1.71
C LYS A 160 7.53 6.20 -2.66
N GLU A 161 8.31 5.20 -2.26
CA GLU A 161 8.52 3.98 -3.06
C GLU A 161 7.21 3.24 -3.30
N HIS A 162 6.36 3.15 -2.28
CA HIS A 162 5.04 2.56 -2.40
C HIS A 162 4.15 3.35 -3.38
N GLY A 163 4.26 4.69 -3.41
CA GLY A 163 3.59 5.54 -4.40
C GLY A 163 4.09 5.32 -5.83
N ILE A 164 5.39 5.07 -6.03
CA ILE A 164 5.95 4.69 -7.34
C ILE A 164 5.37 3.36 -7.80
N LEU A 165 5.29 2.37 -6.90
CA LEU A 165 4.68 1.08 -7.19
C LEU A 165 3.20 1.23 -7.60
N THR A 166 2.42 2.08 -6.93
CA THR A 166 1.03 2.37 -7.31
C THR A 166 0.92 2.85 -8.75
N ARG A 167 1.81 3.78 -9.16
CA ARG A 167 1.85 4.27 -10.55
C ARG A 167 2.17 3.16 -11.53
N LEU A 168 3.17 2.33 -11.23
CA LEU A 168 3.57 1.22 -12.08
C LEU A 168 2.43 0.19 -12.25
N LEU A 169 1.67 -0.11 -11.20
CA LEU A 169 0.47 -0.94 -11.30
C LEU A 169 -0.61 -0.30 -12.19
N GLY A 170 -0.70 1.03 -12.18
CA GLY A 170 -1.52 1.78 -13.13
C GLY A 170 -1.09 1.58 -14.58
N ASP A 171 0.22 1.64 -14.85
CA ASP A 171 0.79 1.44 -16.19
C ASP A 171 0.56 0.01 -16.69
N VAL A 172 0.71 -1.00 -15.82
CA VAL A 172 0.39 -2.41 -16.16
C VAL A 172 -1.10 -2.57 -16.45
N ALA A 173 -1.98 -1.88 -15.72
CA ALA A 173 -3.41 -1.90 -16.02
C ALA A 173 -3.74 -1.23 -17.37
N GLN A 174 -2.99 -0.21 -17.78
CA GLN A 174 -3.09 0.38 -19.12
C GLN A 174 -2.58 -0.58 -20.19
N LEU A 175 -1.46 -1.27 -19.94
CA LEU A 175 -0.92 -2.28 -20.83
C LEU A 175 -1.94 -3.41 -21.03
N LYS A 176 -2.57 -3.90 -19.94
CA LYS A 176 -3.69 -4.83 -20.01
C LYS A 176 -4.80 -4.32 -20.94
N LYS A 177 -5.21 -3.05 -20.83
CA LYS A 177 -6.21 -2.45 -21.72
C LYS A 177 -5.74 -2.37 -23.17
N ALA A 178 -4.46 -2.12 -23.43
CA ALA A 178 -3.90 -2.09 -24.78
C ALA A 178 -3.99 -3.46 -25.45
N TRP A 179 -3.73 -4.54 -24.71
CA TRP A 179 -3.87 -5.92 -25.18
C TRP A 179 -5.29 -6.34 -25.54
N ARG A 180 -6.32 -5.58 -25.14
CA ARG A 180 -7.70 -5.80 -25.56
C ARG A 180 -7.93 -5.45 -27.04
N LYS A 181 -7.06 -4.63 -27.66
CA LYS A 181 -7.17 -4.21 -29.06
C LYS A 181 -6.31 -5.11 -29.96
N PRO A 182 -6.90 -5.84 -30.93
CA PRO A 182 -6.14 -6.76 -31.79
C PRO A 182 -5.22 -6.04 -32.78
N ASP A 183 -5.46 -4.77 -33.09
CA ASP A 183 -4.70 -4.01 -34.09
C ASP A 183 -3.19 -3.94 -33.80
N GLN A 184 -2.80 -3.85 -32.52
CA GLN A 184 -1.39 -3.84 -32.13
C GLN A 184 -0.72 -5.19 -32.39
N VAL A 185 -1.46 -6.28 -32.17
CA VAL A 185 -0.99 -7.65 -32.40
C VAL A 185 -0.89 -7.94 -33.89
N GLU A 186 -1.80 -7.40 -34.70
CA GLU A 186 -1.80 -7.59 -36.15
C GLU A 186 -0.49 -7.11 -36.81
N SER A 187 0.06 -5.98 -36.36
CA SER A 187 1.34 -5.48 -36.88
C SER A 187 2.49 -6.48 -36.62
N ILE A 188 2.56 -7.02 -35.40
CA ILE A 188 3.58 -8.01 -35.01
C ILE A 188 3.39 -9.30 -35.81
N VAL A 189 2.16 -9.82 -35.89
CA VAL A 189 1.85 -11.04 -36.65
C VAL A 189 2.16 -10.86 -38.13
N THR A 190 1.89 -9.69 -38.70
CA THR A 190 2.21 -9.40 -40.10
C THR A 190 3.73 -9.38 -40.33
N SER A 191 4.49 -8.76 -39.43
CA SER A 191 5.96 -8.77 -39.48
C SER A 191 6.54 -10.17 -39.32
N LEU A 192 5.96 -10.99 -38.44
CA LEU A 192 6.31 -12.40 -38.29
C LEU A 192 6.01 -13.19 -39.56
N LEU A 193 4.82 -13.03 -40.15
CA LEU A 193 4.46 -13.69 -41.40
C LEU A 193 5.37 -13.29 -42.57
N ALA A 194 5.85 -12.04 -42.60
CA ALA A 194 6.79 -11.56 -43.61
C ALA A 194 8.22 -12.10 -43.43
N SER A 195 8.61 -12.47 -42.20
CA SER A 195 9.93 -13.01 -41.87
C SER A 195 9.97 -14.54 -41.73
N CYS A 196 8.81 -15.19 -41.64
CA CYS A 196 8.73 -16.65 -41.59
C CYS A 196 9.12 -17.28 -42.93
N GLU A 197 9.94 -18.33 -42.87
CA GLU A 197 10.19 -19.18 -44.03
C GLU A 197 8.88 -19.83 -44.48
N VAL A 198 8.43 -19.42 -45.66
CA VAL A 198 7.16 -19.87 -46.21
C VAL A 198 7.28 -21.35 -46.61
N ARG A 199 6.62 -22.23 -45.85
CA ARG A 199 6.54 -23.66 -46.21
C ARG A 199 5.84 -23.81 -47.56
N PRO A 200 6.27 -24.73 -48.44
CA PRO A 200 5.63 -24.93 -49.74
C PRO A 200 4.12 -25.22 -49.61
N GLY A 201 3.29 -24.34 -50.17
CA GLY A 201 1.83 -24.42 -50.09
C GLY A 201 1.19 -23.62 -48.95
N MET A 202 1.98 -22.89 -48.15
CA MET A 202 1.49 -21.86 -47.23
C MET A 202 1.74 -20.49 -47.85
N TYR A 203 0.84 -19.52 -47.70
CA TYR A 203 1.11 -18.12 -48.02
C TYR A 203 0.11 -17.18 -47.31
N ALA A 204 0.50 -15.92 -47.11
CA ALA A 204 -0.40 -14.88 -46.63
C ALA A 204 -0.97 -14.10 -47.82
N ALA A 205 -2.29 -13.87 -47.83
CA ALA A 205 -2.96 -13.12 -48.88
C ALA A 205 -3.97 -12.11 -48.32
N THR A 206 -4.01 -10.92 -48.91
CA THR A 206 -5.12 -9.98 -48.74
C THR A 206 -6.24 -10.41 -49.68
N ILE A 207 -7.44 -10.58 -49.13
CA ILE A 207 -8.57 -11.09 -49.90
C ILE A 207 -9.17 -9.97 -50.75
N ASP A 208 -9.27 -10.22 -52.05
CA ASP A 208 -9.80 -9.28 -53.02
C ASP A 208 -10.94 -9.91 -53.83
N ARG A 209 -11.49 -9.15 -54.79
CA ARG A 209 -12.61 -9.61 -55.63
C ARG A 209 -12.24 -10.79 -56.55
N GLN A 210 -10.96 -11.03 -56.79
CA GLN A 210 -10.50 -12.09 -57.70
C GLN A 210 -10.27 -13.40 -56.94
N ASN A 211 -9.69 -13.34 -55.74
CA ASN A 211 -9.30 -14.52 -54.98
C ASN A 211 -10.35 -15.02 -53.98
N TYR A 212 -11.30 -14.18 -53.52
CA TYR A 212 -12.25 -14.61 -52.47
C TYR A 212 -13.10 -15.82 -52.91
N ALA A 213 -13.50 -15.85 -54.18
CA ALA A 213 -14.29 -16.93 -54.75
C ALA A 213 -13.46 -18.23 -54.91
N GLN A 214 -12.21 -18.08 -55.34
CA GLN A 214 -11.25 -19.18 -55.50
C GLN A 214 -10.93 -19.84 -54.16
N LEU A 215 -10.84 -19.04 -53.08
CA LEU A 215 -10.55 -19.51 -51.73
C LEU A 215 -11.80 -19.96 -50.96
N GLY A 216 -12.99 -19.94 -51.56
CA GLY A 216 -14.23 -20.34 -50.86
C GLY A 216 -14.60 -19.44 -49.69
N LEU A 217 -14.22 -18.16 -49.74
CA LEU A 217 -14.46 -17.18 -48.69
C LEU A 217 -15.70 -16.33 -48.96
N LYS A 218 -16.43 -15.96 -47.91
CA LYS A 218 -17.60 -15.07 -48.05
C LYS A 218 -17.16 -13.65 -48.46
N ARG A 219 -18.01 -12.89 -49.14
CA ARG A 219 -17.75 -11.48 -49.53
C ARG A 219 -17.33 -10.58 -48.37
N LYS A 220 -17.75 -10.87 -47.13
CA LYS A 220 -17.31 -10.14 -45.93
C LYS A 220 -15.82 -10.27 -45.60
N ALA A 221 -15.12 -11.22 -46.23
CA ALA A 221 -13.68 -11.38 -46.09
C ALA A 221 -12.88 -10.44 -47.00
N LEU A 222 -13.51 -9.74 -47.96
CA LEU A 222 -12.82 -8.78 -48.83
C LEU A 222 -12.12 -7.71 -47.98
N GLY A 223 -10.84 -7.48 -48.26
CA GLY A 223 -9.94 -6.59 -47.52
C GLY A 223 -9.26 -7.22 -46.31
N THR A 224 -9.69 -8.41 -45.86
CA THR A 224 -9.07 -9.09 -44.71
C THR A 224 -7.81 -9.85 -45.13
N ARG A 225 -6.85 -10.01 -44.20
CA ARG A 225 -5.68 -10.87 -44.38
C ARG A 225 -5.99 -12.31 -43.95
N GLN A 226 -5.61 -13.27 -44.78
CA GLN A 226 -5.77 -14.69 -44.53
C GLN A 226 -4.45 -15.42 -44.71
N ILE A 227 -4.18 -16.39 -43.85
CA ILE A 227 -3.16 -17.41 -44.04
C ILE A 227 -3.83 -18.54 -44.82
N VAL A 228 -3.34 -18.83 -46.02
CA VAL A 228 -3.87 -19.84 -46.92
C VAL A 228 -2.94 -21.04 -46.96
N PHE A 229 -3.52 -22.23 -46.89
CA PHE A 229 -2.84 -23.51 -47.00
C PHE A 229 -3.42 -24.32 -48.15
N GLU A 230 -2.55 -24.79 -49.05
CA GLU A 230 -2.87 -25.76 -50.10
C GLU A 230 -2.91 -27.17 -49.51
N CYS A 231 -4.10 -27.72 -49.31
CA CYS A 231 -4.28 -29.02 -48.66
C CYS A 231 -3.63 -30.18 -49.44
N GLY A 232 -3.41 -30.02 -50.75
CA GLY A 232 -2.70 -31.00 -51.58
C GLY A 232 -1.18 -31.03 -51.35
N ARG A 233 -0.61 -29.97 -50.75
CA ARG A 233 0.83 -29.87 -50.45
C ARG A 233 1.14 -30.01 -48.96
N LEU A 234 0.26 -29.49 -48.11
CA LEU A 234 0.40 -29.54 -46.65
C LEU A 234 -0.75 -30.31 -46.04
N ASN A 235 -0.43 -31.43 -45.39
CA ASN A 235 -1.39 -32.16 -44.57
C ASN A 235 -1.85 -31.31 -43.35
N ARG A 236 -2.95 -31.70 -42.72
CA ARG A 236 -3.53 -30.95 -41.60
C ARG A 236 -2.56 -30.78 -40.42
N SER A 237 -1.75 -31.79 -40.11
CA SER A 237 -0.73 -31.72 -39.05
C SER A 237 0.28 -30.61 -39.37
N ASN A 238 0.86 -30.60 -40.57
CA ASN A 238 1.84 -29.61 -40.99
C ASN A 238 1.26 -28.19 -41.05
N GLN A 239 -0.05 -28.05 -41.31
CA GLN A 239 -0.77 -26.77 -41.22
C GLN A 239 -0.85 -26.28 -39.78
N ILE A 240 -1.21 -27.17 -38.84
CA ILE A 240 -1.25 -26.87 -37.40
C ILE A 240 0.17 -26.52 -36.92
N ASP A 241 1.16 -27.33 -37.27
CA ASP A 241 2.57 -27.12 -36.89
C ASP A 241 3.11 -25.78 -37.39
N ALA A 242 2.69 -25.32 -38.58
CA ALA A 242 3.07 -24.01 -39.09
C ALA A 242 2.48 -22.86 -38.27
N ILE A 243 1.22 -22.98 -37.82
CA ILE A 243 0.60 -21.97 -36.94
C ILE A 243 1.18 -22.06 -35.52
N VAL A 244 1.48 -23.26 -35.03
CA VAL A 244 2.15 -23.48 -33.74
C VAL A 244 3.53 -22.81 -33.73
N ASP A 245 4.33 -22.94 -34.80
CA ASP A 245 5.61 -22.23 -34.94
C ASP A 245 5.42 -20.71 -34.91
N LEU A 246 4.42 -20.18 -35.62
CA LEU A 246 4.08 -18.75 -35.59
C LEU A 246 3.69 -18.28 -34.17
N CYS A 247 2.86 -19.05 -33.46
CA CYS A 247 2.47 -18.78 -32.08
C CYS A 247 3.67 -18.84 -31.12
N HIS A 248 4.61 -19.77 -31.32
CA HIS A 248 5.84 -19.84 -30.52
C HIS A 248 6.74 -18.61 -30.75
N ARG A 249 6.97 -18.22 -32.00
CA ARG A 249 7.74 -17.00 -32.32
C ARG A 249 7.09 -15.76 -31.70
N PHE A 250 5.78 -15.64 -31.79
CA PHE A 250 5.03 -14.59 -31.12
C PHE A 250 5.21 -14.64 -29.61
N SER A 251 5.09 -15.84 -29.01
CA SER A 251 5.29 -16.05 -27.57
C SER A 251 6.67 -15.62 -27.11
N THR A 252 7.73 -15.87 -27.90
CA THR A 252 9.08 -15.43 -27.57
C THR A 252 9.19 -13.91 -27.51
N ILE A 253 8.67 -13.20 -28.53
CA ILE A 253 8.67 -11.73 -28.55
C ILE A 253 7.84 -11.17 -27.39
N PHE A 254 6.66 -11.74 -27.17
CA PHE A 254 5.80 -11.36 -26.06
C PHE A 254 6.51 -11.52 -24.71
N MET A 255 7.16 -12.68 -24.48
CA MET A 255 7.81 -12.98 -23.22
C MET A 255 9.04 -12.14 -22.96
N GLN A 256 9.83 -11.80 -23.99
CA GLN A 256 10.96 -10.89 -23.83
C GLN A 256 10.49 -9.51 -23.32
N ASN A 257 9.42 -8.98 -23.92
CA ASN A 257 8.84 -7.70 -23.48
C ASN A 257 8.18 -7.81 -22.11
N ALA A 258 7.45 -8.90 -21.84
CA ALA A 258 6.81 -9.14 -20.56
C ALA A 258 7.82 -9.27 -19.43
N GLN A 259 8.92 -10.02 -19.63
CA GLN A 259 9.97 -10.20 -18.63
C GLN A 259 10.59 -8.88 -18.19
N HIS A 260 10.79 -7.93 -19.12
CA HIS A 260 11.28 -6.60 -18.76
C HIS A 260 10.31 -5.88 -17.81
N ASN A 261 9.01 -5.91 -18.12
CA ASN A 261 7.97 -5.31 -17.30
C ASN A 261 7.87 -6.01 -15.94
N LEU A 262 7.89 -7.35 -15.91
CA LEU A 262 7.82 -8.13 -14.67
C LEU A 262 9.03 -7.86 -13.77
N ALA A 263 10.24 -7.78 -14.34
CA ALA A 263 11.45 -7.47 -13.59
C ALA A 263 11.39 -6.06 -12.98
N GLN A 264 10.85 -5.07 -13.71
CA GLN A 264 10.61 -3.74 -13.15
C GLN A 264 9.62 -3.78 -11.98
N ILE A 265 8.48 -4.47 -12.15
CA ILE A 265 7.46 -4.60 -11.09
C ILE A 265 8.05 -5.30 -9.87
N GLU A 266 8.76 -6.40 -10.05
CA GLU A 266 9.31 -7.16 -8.93
C GLU A 266 10.41 -6.39 -8.20
N ASN A 267 11.30 -5.72 -8.93
CA ASN A 267 12.30 -4.85 -8.32
C ASN A 267 11.61 -3.76 -7.47
N GLN A 268 10.58 -3.10 -8.00
CA GLN A 268 9.84 -2.09 -7.26
C GLN A 268 9.07 -2.65 -6.07
N ILE A 269 8.48 -3.84 -6.17
CA ILE A 269 7.88 -4.53 -5.01
C ILE A 269 8.94 -4.80 -3.95
N SER A 270 10.13 -5.28 -4.34
CA SER A 270 11.21 -5.56 -3.39
C SER A 270 11.68 -4.30 -2.66
N LEU A 271 11.74 -3.16 -3.36
CA LEU A 271 12.09 -1.85 -2.80
C LEU A 271 10.97 -1.27 -1.93
N ALA A 272 9.71 -1.46 -2.28
CA ALA A 272 8.57 -0.94 -1.52
C ALA A 272 8.28 -1.73 -0.24
N ARG A 273 8.82 -2.95 -0.08
CA ARG A 273 8.56 -3.80 1.09
C ARG A 273 8.89 -3.10 2.42
N PRO A 274 7.95 -3.07 3.38
CA PRO A 274 8.13 -2.43 4.67
C PRO A 274 8.73 -3.35 5.75
N SER A 275 9.07 -4.60 5.44
CA SER A 275 9.49 -5.61 6.44
C SER A 275 10.72 -5.21 7.27
N ALA A 276 11.74 -4.62 6.64
CA ALA A 276 12.93 -4.15 7.33
C ALA A 276 12.61 -2.97 8.27
N LEU A 277 11.71 -2.07 7.84
CA LEU A 277 11.26 -0.93 8.64
C LEU A 277 10.42 -1.41 9.84
N ALA A 278 9.45 -2.31 9.61
CA ALA A 278 8.67 -2.95 10.66
C ALA A 278 9.53 -3.59 11.75
N ARG A 279 10.60 -4.31 11.36
CA ARG A 279 11.53 -4.93 12.32
C ARG A 279 12.26 -3.89 13.18
N LYS A 280 12.72 -2.79 12.58
CA LYS A 280 13.39 -1.72 13.34
C LYS A 280 12.40 -1.00 14.26
N LEU A 281 11.19 -0.72 13.77
CA LEU A 281 10.12 -0.13 14.57
C LEU A 281 9.76 -1.01 15.76
N LYS A 282 9.64 -2.33 15.55
CA LYS A 282 9.39 -3.28 16.65
C LYS A 282 10.47 -3.22 17.73
N ARG A 283 11.75 -3.09 17.37
CA ARG A 283 12.84 -2.95 18.36
C ARG A 283 12.70 -1.65 19.15
N LEU A 284 12.36 -0.55 18.48
CA LEU A 284 12.09 0.72 19.15
C LEU A 284 10.87 0.59 20.08
N TYR A 285 9.80 -0.03 19.62
CA TYR A 285 8.61 -0.32 20.42
C TYR A 285 8.96 -1.12 21.68
N ASP A 286 9.70 -2.23 21.54
CA ASP A 286 10.12 -3.09 22.66
C ASP A 286 11.03 -2.33 23.66
N SER A 287 11.73 -1.29 23.22
CA SER A 287 12.55 -0.44 24.10
C SER A 287 11.73 0.58 24.91
N VAL A 288 10.62 1.06 24.34
CA VAL A 288 9.74 2.08 24.94
C VAL A 288 8.64 1.46 25.81
N PHE A 289 8.11 0.29 25.44
CA PHE A 289 6.98 -0.33 26.12
C PHE A 289 7.38 -1.57 26.93
N TYR A 290 6.72 -1.76 28.07
CA TYR A 290 6.82 -3.00 28.84
C TYR A 290 5.98 -4.08 28.18
N ILE A 291 6.65 -5.01 27.50
CA ILE A 291 6.04 -6.27 27.07
C ILE A 291 6.23 -7.25 28.21
N PRO A 292 5.15 -7.71 28.88
CA PRO A 292 5.27 -8.79 29.84
C PRO A 292 5.92 -9.95 29.11
N GLN A 293 7.15 -10.32 29.49
CA GLN A 293 7.73 -11.56 29.04
C GLN A 293 6.80 -12.63 29.57
N SER A 294 5.88 -13.11 28.72
CA SER A 294 5.09 -14.29 29.05
C SER A 294 6.13 -15.35 29.32
N SER A 295 6.26 -15.72 30.58
CA SER A 295 7.18 -16.70 31.13
C SER A 295 6.91 -18.06 30.48
N SER A 296 7.27 -18.16 29.21
CA SER A 296 7.31 -19.38 28.41
C SER A 296 8.65 -20.06 28.64
N ASP A 297 9.10 -20.08 29.90
CA ASP A 297 10.09 -21.00 30.42
C ASP A 297 9.40 -22.37 30.60
N ASN A 298 9.00 -22.97 29.48
CA ASN A 298 8.84 -24.42 29.41
C ASN A 298 9.96 -24.94 28.51
N SER A 299 11.13 -25.05 29.12
CA SER A 299 11.91 -26.29 29.12
C SER A 299 11.72 -27.22 27.92
N THR A 300 12.33 -26.89 26.80
CA THR A 300 12.99 -27.93 25.97
C THR A 300 14.47 -27.62 25.98
N ASN A 301 15.13 -28.12 27.04
CA ASN A 301 16.55 -28.39 27.06
C ASN A 301 16.94 -29.08 25.73
N THR A 302 17.54 -28.32 24.83
CA THR A 302 18.38 -28.87 23.76
C THR A 302 19.75 -28.25 23.94
N SER A 303 20.41 -28.66 25.03
CA SER A 303 21.81 -28.39 25.27
C SER A 303 22.66 -29.26 24.35
N ASN A 304 23.56 -28.58 23.63
CA ASN A 304 24.84 -29.05 23.09
C ASN A 304 24.75 -30.02 21.89
N THR A 305 25.44 -29.76 20.78
CA THR A 305 26.90 -29.87 20.72
C THR A 305 27.49 -29.07 19.56
N SER A 306 28.63 -28.46 19.82
CA SER A 306 29.51 -27.71 18.92
C SER A 306 30.22 -28.58 17.88
N ASN A 307 30.59 -27.93 16.77
CA ASN A 307 31.77 -28.17 15.90
C ASN A 307 32.13 -29.61 15.49
N ILE A 308 31.74 -30.01 14.27
CA ILE A 308 32.61 -30.81 13.37
C ILE A 308 32.39 -30.35 11.93
N SER A 309 33.50 -30.06 11.25
CA SER A 309 33.64 -29.80 9.82
C SER A 309 33.56 -31.10 8.98
N HIS A 310 33.17 -30.90 7.72
CA HIS A 310 33.30 -31.77 6.54
C HIS A 310 32.19 -32.79 6.18
N SER A 311 31.86 -32.67 4.88
CA SER A 311 31.56 -33.70 3.89
C SER A 311 30.09 -34.00 3.58
N SER A 312 29.72 -33.60 2.36
CA SER A 312 28.94 -34.32 1.36
C SER A 312 28.41 -35.71 1.74
N GLY A 313 27.10 -35.92 1.59
CA GLY A 313 26.49 -37.24 1.63
C GLY A 313 24.97 -37.16 1.48
N GLU A 314 24.48 -37.87 0.48
CA GLU A 314 23.10 -37.95 0.00
C GLU A 314 22.08 -38.56 1.00
N ASN A 315 20.81 -38.31 0.65
CA ASN A 315 19.66 -39.22 0.72
C ASN A 315 18.72 -39.29 1.95
N ASN A 316 17.46 -39.00 1.61
CA ASN A 316 16.21 -39.74 1.87
C ASN A 316 15.36 -39.48 3.14
N ASN A 317 14.15 -39.00 2.83
CA ASN A 317 12.83 -39.50 3.24
C ASN A 317 12.56 -39.78 4.72
N ASN A 318 11.64 -39.02 5.33
CA ASN A 318 10.27 -39.53 5.49
C ASN A 318 9.28 -38.45 5.95
N GLU A 319 8.11 -38.52 5.33
CA GLU A 319 6.89 -37.81 5.64
C GLU A 319 6.21 -38.38 6.89
N ASN A 320 5.63 -37.52 7.74
CA ASN A 320 4.27 -37.67 8.28
C ASN A 320 4.06 -36.65 9.41
N LEU A 321 3.23 -35.63 9.16
CA LEU A 321 2.60 -34.89 10.25
C LEU A 321 1.15 -34.57 9.90
N HIS A 322 0.25 -35.24 10.62
CA HIS A 322 -1.19 -35.06 10.55
C HIS A 322 -1.61 -33.64 10.98
N HIS A 323 -2.37 -32.96 10.12
CA HIS A 323 -3.13 -31.76 10.49
C HIS A 323 -4.53 -32.13 10.98
N HIS A 324 -4.83 -31.75 12.22
CA HIS A 324 -6.18 -31.80 12.79
C HIS A 324 -6.84 -30.44 12.56
N ASN A 325 -7.89 -30.42 11.75
CA ASN A 325 -8.64 -29.23 11.37
C ASN A 325 -9.97 -29.25 12.13
N ASN A 326 -10.20 -28.28 13.02
CA ASN A 326 -11.43 -28.18 13.80
C ASN A 326 -12.28 -27.01 13.28
N HIS A 327 -13.34 -27.34 12.53
CA HIS A 327 -14.37 -26.42 12.07
C HIS A 327 -15.47 -26.33 13.14
N GLN A 328 -15.67 -25.14 13.72
CA GLN A 328 -16.93 -24.81 14.39
C GLN A 328 -17.84 -24.02 13.44
N ARG A 329 -19.01 -24.61 13.25
CA ARG A 329 -20.15 -24.19 12.46
C ARG A 329 -21.17 -23.61 13.44
N THR A 330 -21.51 -22.33 13.32
CA THR A 330 -22.66 -21.74 14.00
C THR A 330 -23.74 -21.42 12.97
N THR A 331 -24.79 -22.22 13.04
CA THR A 331 -26.09 -21.99 12.40
C THR A 331 -26.98 -21.26 13.39
N GLU A 332 -27.46 -20.08 13.04
CA GLU A 332 -28.66 -19.52 13.67
C GLU A 332 -29.68 -19.14 12.61
N THR A 333 -30.84 -19.73 12.81
CA THR A 333 -32.08 -19.59 12.08
C THR A 333 -32.99 -18.82 13.02
N GLU A 334 -33.60 -17.71 12.61
CA GLU A 334 -34.99 -17.45 12.98
C GLU A 334 -35.62 -16.29 12.20
N THR A 335 -36.85 -16.61 11.83
CA THR A 335 -37.89 -15.87 11.14
C THR A 335 -38.56 -14.84 12.05
N THR A 336 -39.05 -13.71 11.51
CA THR A 336 -40.50 -13.43 11.36
C THR A 336 -40.80 -11.97 10.96
N THR A 337 -41.93 -11.87 10.29
CA THR A 337 -42.62 -10.77 9.63
C THR A 337 -43.18 -9.67 10.53
N THR A 338 -43.23 -8.41 10.08
CA THR A 338 -44.45 -7.57 10.17
C THR A 338 -44.45 -6.37 9.20
N LYS A 339 -45.66 -6.03 8.73
CA LYS A 339 -46.00 -5.02 7.70
C LYS A 339 -46.31 -3.64 8.30
N GLN A 340 -46.34 -2.64 7.42
CA GLN A 340 -47.00 -1.30 7.50
C GLN A 340 -46.31 -0.29 8.45
N HIS A 341 -46.13 0.99 8.14
CA HIS A 341 -47.04 1.95 7.50
C HIS A 341 -46.28 3.12 6.86
N ARG A 342 -46.87 3.67 5.79
CA ARG A 342 -46.44 4.87 5.05
C ARG A 342 -47.22 6.07 5.60
N HIS A 343 -46.54 7.08 6.16
CA HIS A 343 -47.05 8.46 6.21
C HIS A 343 -45.90 9.48 6.24
N ARG A 344 -46.17 10.58 5.54
CA ARG A 344 -45.36 11.74 5.19
C ARG A 344 -45.58 12.84 6.24
N VAL A 345 -44.55 13.62 6.61
CA VAL A 345 -44.54 15.09 6.82
C VAL A 345 -43.15 15.55 7.32
N LEU A 346 -42.80 16.78 6.93
CA LEU A 346 -41.54 17.50 7.07
C LEU A 346 -41.10 17.78 8.53
N SER A 347 -39.78 17.93 8.69
CA SER A 347 -39.06 19.05 9.32
C SER A 347 -38.06 18.67 10.43
N GLN A 348 -36.86 19.26 10.28
CA GLN A 348 -35.87 19.63 11.31
C GLN A 348 -35.10 18.53 12.07
N GLY A 349 -33.76 18.67 12.01
CA GLY A 349 -32.86 18.25 13.09
C GLY A 349 -32.22 16.88 12.96
N ALA A 350 -31.39 16.65 11.95
CA ALA A 350 -30.49 15.49 11.94
C ALA A 350 -29.33 15.73 12.92
N ALA A 351 -29.56 15.35 14.18
CA ALA A 351 -28.50 14.97 15.11
C ALA A 351 -27.83 13.69 14.57
N THR A 352 -26.52 13.72 14.37
CA THR A 352 -25.74 12.53 14.03
C THR A 352 -25.48 11.71 15.30
N PRO A 353 -25.83 10.40 15.34
CA PRO A 353 -25.48 9.53 16.44
C PRO A 353 -24.17 8.81 16.10
N PHE A 354 -23.05 9.51 16.19
CA PHE A 354 -21.73 8.89 16.27
C PHE A 354 -21.03 9.40 17.52
N ARG A 355 -21.58 9.05 18.68
CA ARG A 355 -20.79 8.99 19.91
C ARG A 355 -19.90 7.75 19.80
N LEU A 356 -18.68 7.96 19.32
CA LEU A 356 -17.57 7.06 19.55
C LEU A 356 -17.32 7.06 21.07
N THR A 357 -18.03 6.18 21.77
CA THR A 357 -17.66 5.82 23.13
C THR A 357 -16.38 5.02 23.00
N SER A 358 -15.35 5.47 23.70
CA SER A 358 -14.01 4.90 23.77
C SER A 358 -14.09 3.46 24.27
N ALA A 359 -14.33 2.52 23.35
CA ALA A 359 -14.02 1.13 23.61
C ALA A 359 -12.51 1.08 23.84
N MET A 360 -12.08 0.45 24.93
CA MET A 360 -10.71 -0.04 25.07
C MET A 360 -10.47 -0.99 23.89
N THR A 361 -10.09 -0.45 22.74
CA THR A 361 -9.51 -1.21 21.65
C THR A 361 -8.26 -1.80 22.26
N THR A 362 -8.28 -3.10 22.54
CA THR A 362 -7.06 -3.89 22.68
C THR A 362 -6.09 -3.34 21.64
N PRO A 363 -4.91 -2.80 22.04
CA PRO A 363 -3.98 -2.20 21.09
C PRO A 363 -3.76 -3.25 20.03
N SER A 364 -4.32 -2.99 18.85
CA SER A 364 -4.32 -3.92 17.73
C SER A 364 -2.92 -3.85 17.17
N PHE A 365 -1.97 -4.45 17.88
CA PHE A 365 -0.60 -4.59 17.43
C PHE A 365 -0.69 -5.31 16.10
N ILE A 366 -0.45 -4.56 15.03
CA ILE A 366 -0.52 -5.09 13.68
C ILE A 366 0.51 -6.19 13.62
N TRP A 367 0.04 -7.42 13.38
CA TRP A 367 0.86 -8.61 13.48
C TRP A 367 1.91 -8.55 12.38
N TYR A 368 3.11 -8.08 12.72
CA TYR A 368 4.21 -8.03 11.79
C TYR A 368 4.63 -9.46 11.45
N PRO A 369 4.57 -9.89 10.18
CA PRO A 369 4.98 -11.23 9.80
C PRO A 369 6.43 -11.44 10.25
N THR A 370 6.62 -12.39 11.17
CA THR A 370 7.88 -12.59 11.91
C THR A 370 8.91 -13.37 11.10
N ARG A 371 8.50 -14.01 10.01
CA ARG A 371 9.38 -14.69 9.08
C ARG A 371 9.32 -14.00 7.73
N GLU A 372 10.48 -13.60 7.25
CA GLU A 372 10.74 -13.39 5.82
C GLU A 372 10.69 -14.76 5.14
N THR A 373 9.52 -15.41 5.09
CA THR A 373 9.34 -16.45 4.09
C THR A 373 9.40 -15.73 2.76
N ALA A 374 10.52 -15.93 2.08
CA ALA A 374 10.85 -15.26 0.83
C ALA A 374 9.70 -15.48 -0.15
N ALA A 375 8.94 -14.40 -0.38
CA ALA A 375 7.94 -14.26 -1.43
C ALA A 375 7.06 -15.50 -1.64
N ASP A 376 5.97 -15.61 -0.87
CA ASP A 376 4.98 -16.67 -1.14
C ASP A 376 4.39 -16.57 -2.57
N PHE A 377 4.59 -15.45 -3.29
CA PHE A 377 4.18 -15.30 -4.69
C PHE A 377 5.14 -14.40 -5.51
N PRO A 378 6.30 -14.91 -5.99
CA PRO A 378 7.18 -14.14 -6.86
C PRO A 378 6.51 -13.96 -8.22
N ILE A 379 6.33 -12.71 -8.66
CA ILE A 379 5.75 -12.41 -9.98
C ILE A 379 6.62 -12.99 -11.10
N LEU A 380 7.94 -13.06 -10.91
CA LEU A 380 8.84 -13.70 -11.88
C LEU A 380 8.62 -15.21 -12.04
N THR A 381 7.99 -15.88 -11.08
CA THR A 381 7.68 -17.32 -11.17
C THR A 381 6.36 -17.61 -11.88
N MET A 382 5.67 -16.58 -12.38
CA MET A 382 4.47 -16.80 -13.18
C MET A 382 4.78 -17.64 -14.43
N PRO A 383 4.00 -18.69 -14.71
CA PRO A 383 4.23 -19.53 -15.87
C PRO A 383 4.09 -18.71 -17.15
N ALA A 384 4.94 -18.99 -18.14
CA ALA A 384 4.83 -18.38 -19.45
C ALA A 384 3.45 -18.74 -20.06
N PRO A 385 2.70 -17.77 -20.60
CA PRO A 385 1.42 -18.04 -21.22
C PRO A 385 1.61 -18.85 -22.50
N THR A 386 0.74 -19.82 -22.73
CA THR A 386 0.74 -20.59 -23.96
C THR A 386 -0.18 -19.91 -24.99
N PHE A 387 0.42 -19.40 -26.06
CA PHE A 387 -0.33 -18.78 -27.17
C PHE A 387 -0.87 -19.80 -28.18
N VAL A 388 -0.41 -21.05 -28.10
CA VAL A 388 -0.90 -22.14 -28.95
C VAL A 388 -2.38 -22.40 -28.65
N PRO A 389 -3.27 -22.36 -29.67
CA PRO A 389 -4.67 -22.68 -29.46
C PRO A 389 -4.86 -24.09 -28.92
N ALA A 390 -5.79 -24.25 -28.00
CA ALA A 390 -6.19 -25.55 -27.48
C ALA A 390 -6.79 -26.42 -28.60
N PRO A 391 -6.74 -27.76 -28.48
CA PRO A 391 -7.17 -28.68 -29.54
C PRO A 391 -8.56 -28.40 -30.14
N TRP A 392 -9.53 -27.99 -29.32
CA TRP A 392 -10.89 -27.68 -29.78
C TRP A 392 -11.02 -26.34 -30.52
N GLN A 393 -10.07 -25.42 -30.36
CA GLN A 393 -10.11 -24.09 -31.00
C GLN A 393 -9.67 -24.12 -32.47
N TRP A 394 -8.97 -25.18 -32.89
CA TRP A 394 -8.48 -25.30 -34.27
C TRP A 394 -9.58 -25.39 -35.32
N LEU A 395 -10.76 -25.91 -34.95
CA LEU A 395 -11.92 -25.98 -35.84
C LEU A 395 -12.46 -24.58 -36.18
N ASP A 396 -12.39 -23.66 -35.22
CA ASP A 396 -12.84 -22.28 -35.39
C ASP A 396 -11.81 -21.40 -36.10
N LEU A 397 -10.52 -21.65 -35.87
CA LEU A 397 -9.44 -20.86 -36.43
C LEU A 397 -9.08 -21.31 -37.86
N LEU A 398 -8.93 -22.61 -38.10
CA LEU A 398 -8.42 -23.15 -39.36
C LEU A 398 -9.53 -23.88 -40.13
N LYS A 399 -10.19 -23.16 -41.04
CA LYS A 399 -11.38 -23.63 -41.73
C LYS A 399 -11.03 -24.23 -43.08
N PRO A 400 -11.41 -25.49 -43.36
CA PRO A 400 -11.32 -26.05 -44.72
C PRO A 400 -12.28 -25.31 -45.65
N ARG A 401 -11.86 -25.07 -46.89
CA ARG A 401 -12.60 -24.29 -47.88
C ARG A 401 -12.71 -25.03 -49.20
N LYS A 402 -13.89 -24.91 -49.83
CA LYS A 402 -14.12 -25.32 -51.21
C LYS A 402 -14.30 -24.06 -52.06
N PRO A 403 -13.60 -23.92 -53.20
CA PRO A 403 -13.81 -22.83 -54.14
C PRO A 403 -15.29 -22.74 -54.49
N TYR A 404 -15.80 -21.52 -54.63
CA TYR A 404 -17.14 -21.35 -55.17
C TYR A 404 -17.09 -21.78 -56.63
N GLN A 405 -17.59 -22.98 -56.91
CA GLN A 405 -17.90 -23.35 -58.28
C GLN A 405 -18.96 -22.35 -58.75
N SER A 406 -18.64 -21.58 -59.79
CA SER A 406 -19.61 -20.78 -60.52
C SER A 406 -20.53 -21.73 -61.29
N VAL A 407 -21.25 -22.60 -60.59
CA VAL A 407 -22.31 -23.42 -61.17
C VAL A 407 -23.43 -22.43 -61.49
N LEU A 408 -23.33 -21.85 -62.68
CA LEU A 408 -24.40 -21.22 -63.43
C LEU A 408 -25.46 -20.53 -62.55
N PHE A 409 -25.11 -19.41 -61.92
CA PHE A 409 -26.10 -18.33 -61.72
C PHE A 409 -26.41 -17.62 -63.05
N GLY A 410 -26.29 -18.34 -64.18
CA GLY A 410 -26.88 -17.96 -65.44
C GLY A 410 -28.39 -18.04 -65.27
N LEU A 411 -29.01 -16.93 -64.89
CA LEU A 411 -30.34 -16.54 -65.34
C LEU A 411 -31.32 -17.70 -65.53
N ILE A 412 -31.59 -18.51 -64.51
CA ILE A 412 -32.91 -19.15 -64.43
C ILE A 412 -33.85 -18.01 -64.06
N LYS A 413 -34.17 -17.19 -65.06
CA LYS A 413 -35.26 -16.24 -65.07
C LYS A 413 -36.49 -17.11 -64.80
N LYS A 414 -36.89 -17.21 -63.53
CA LYS A 414 -38.12 -17.88 -63.11
C LYS A 414 -39.23 -17.18 -63.89
N ARG A 415 -39.59 -17.76 -65.04
CA ARG A 415 -40.64 -17.27 -65.92
C ARG A 415 -41.86 -17.25 -65.03
N ARG A 416 -42.33 -16.05 -64.65
CA ARG A 416 -43.61 -15.91 -63.96
C ARG A 416 -44.63 -16.54 -64.88
N SER A 417 -45.16 -17.69 -64.48
CA SER A 417 -46.31 -18.32 -65.11
C SER A 417 -47.44 -17.30 -65.10
N SER A 418 -47.77 -16.80 -66.28
CA SER A 418 -48.92 -15.94 -66.54
C SER A 418 -50.09 -16.83 -66.98
N LEU A 419 -51.06 -17.05 -66.09
CA LEU A 419 -52.36 -17.71 -66.29
C LEU A 419 -53.05 -17.53 -64.91
N VAL A 420 -54.22 -16.92 -64.70
CA VAL A 420 -55.43 -16.71 -65.48
C VAL A 420 -56.20 -15.49 -64.95
N THR A 421 -56.90 -14.87 -65.89
CA THR A 421 -57.90 -13.80 -65.90
C THR A 421 -59.03 -13.90 -64.85
N GLY A 422 -59.44 -12.76 -64.28
CA GLY A 422 -60.71 -12.57 -63.56
C GLY A 422 -61.01 -11.07 -63.39
N PRO A 423 -62.24 -10.59 -63.70
CA PRO A 423 -62.51 -9.16 -63.87
C PRO A 423 -62.80 -8.42 -62.54
N ALA A 424 -62.58 -7.11 -62.64
CA ALA A 424 -62.74 -5.97 -61.72
C ALA A 424 -64.15 -5.86 -61.04
N PRO A 425 -64.51 -4.83 -60.20
CA PRO A 425 -63.90 -3.49 -60.13
C PRO A 425 -63.98 -2.66 -58.81
N ILE A 426 -63.46 -1.43 -58.91
CA ILE A 426 -63.76 -0.18 -58.16
C ILE A 426 -63.21 0.00 -56.73
N ALA A 427 -62.20 0.85 -56.57
CA ALA A 427 -62.37 2.17 -55.91
C ALA A 427 -61.07 2.99 -55.95
N THR A 428 -61.21 4.13 -56.61
CA THR A 428 -60.42 5.36 -56.55
C THR A 428 -60.11 5.84 -55.13
N THR A 429 -58.89 6.32 -54.89
CA THR A 429 -58.64 7.77 -54.66
C THR A 429 -57.16 8.10 -54.73
N SER A 430 -56.89 9.14 -55.50
CA SER A 430 -55.69 9.94 -55.69
C SER A 430 -55.11 10.45 -54.36
N THR A 431 -53.80 10.74 -54.30
CA THR A 431 -53.26 12.05 -53.88
C THR A 431 -51.75 12.14 -54.16
N THR A 432 -51.40 13.22 -54.83
CA THR A 432 -50.10 13.80 -55.21
C THR A 432 -49.34 14.46 -54.05
N ALA A 433 -47.99 14.47 -54.10
CA ALA A 433 -47.06 15.57 -53.77
C ALA A 433 -45.63 14.99 -53.65
N ILE A 434 -44.63 15.30 -54.49
CA ILE A 434 -43.80 16.52 -54.54
C ILE A 434 -43.44 17.07 -53.15
N ALA A 435 -42.17 16.95 -52.73
CA ALA A 435 -41.34 18.10 -52.33
C ALA A 435 -39.97 17.67 -51.78
N MET A 436 -38.95 18.40 -52.26
CA MET A 436 -37.61 18.50 -51.70
C MET A 436 -37.63 19.05 -50.26
N LYS A 437 -36.74 18.56 -49.36
CA LYS A 437 -35.90 19.46 -48.53
C LYS A 437 -34.79 18.74 -47.74
N SER A 438 -33.58 19.20 -48.04
CA SER A 438 -32.41 19.50 -47.21
C SER A 438 -32.48 19.35 -45.67
N ASN A 439 -31.35 18.84 -45.15
CA ASN A 439 -30.58 19.23 -43.96
C ASN A 439 -30.84 18.63 -42.56
N ASN A 440 -29.70 18.13 -42.03
CA ASN A 440 -29.15 18.28 -40.68
C ASN A 440 -29.71 17.48 -39.49
N ARG A 441 -28.78 16.68 -38.95
CA ARG A 441 -28.33 16.63 -37.55
C ARG A 441 -28.96 15.59 -36.62
N SER A 442 -28.04 14.84 -36.01
CA SER A 442 -28.09 14.06 -34.75
C SER A 442 -29.13 12.96 -34.63
N ASN A 443 -28.67 11.74 -34.36
CA ASN A 443 -28.85 11.15 -33.03
C ASN A 443 -27.92 9.95 -32.81
N ASN A 444 -27.30 9.94 -31.62
CA ASN A 444 -26.72 8.78 -30.97
C ASN A 444 -27.83 7.75 -30.77
N GLU A 445 -27.63 6.52 -31.23
CA GLU A 445 -28.34 5.36 -30.72
C GLU A 445 -27.41 4.59 -29.79
N ASP A 446 -27.65 4.84 -28.51
CA ASP A 446 -27.18 4.07 -27.37
C ASP A 446 -28.11 2.85 -27.26
N THR A 447 -27.65 1.68 -27.72
CA THR A 447 -28.40 0.43 -27.59
C THR A 447 -27.92 -0.29 -26.33
N THR A 448 -28.66 -0.07 -25.25
CA THR A 448 -28.62 -0.89 -24.04
C THR A 448 -29.44 -2.16 -24.29
N GLU A 449 -28.78 -3.24 -24.70
CA GLU A 449 -29.34 -4.59 -24.62
C GLU A 449 -29.00 -5.18 -23.24
N ASP A 450 -29.96 -5.04 -22.32
CA ASP A 450 -30.06 -5.88 -21.12
C ASP A 450 -30.46 -7.31 -21.53
N ALA A 451 -29.47 -8.18 -21.72
CA ALA A 451 -29.67 -9.62 -21.82
C ALA A 451 -29.20 -10.29 -20.52
N ASN A 452 -30.12 -10.36 -19.56
CA ASN A 452 -30.03 -11.24 -18.40
C ASN A 452 -30.11 -12.71 -18.87
N SER A 453 -28.97 -13.31 -19.19
CA SER A 453 -28.85 -14.76 -19.43
C SER A 453 -28.18 -15.40 -18.22
N GLN A 454 -29.01 -16.01 -17.37
CA GLN A 454 -28.58 -16.99 -16.38
C GLN A 454 -27.87 -18.15 -17.11
N ARG A 455 -26.55 -18.14 -17.05
CA ARG A 455 -25.69 -19.21 -17.53
C ARG A 455 -25.76 -20.36 -16.53
N ALA A 456 -26.53 -21.40 -16.87
CA ALA A 456 -26.47 -22.67 -16.17
C ALA A 456 -25.05 -23.24 -16.27
N GLU A 457 -24.43 -23.56 -15.13
CA GLU A 457 -23.15 -24.24 -15.09
C GLU A 457 -23.28 -25.65 -15.67
N PRO A 458 -22.43 -26.06 -16.63
CA PRO A 458 -22.41 -27.43 -17.10
C PRO A 458 -21.81 -28.36 -16.03
N PRO A 459 -22.26 -29.62 -15.92
CA PRO A 459 -21.77 -30.56 -14.92
C PRO A 459 -20.27 -30.86 -15.10
N SER A 460 -19.50 -30.57 -14.05
CA SER A 460 -18.03 -30.63 -13.97
C SER A 460 -17.40 -32.03 -14.01
N SER A 461 -18.02 -33.03 -14.66
CA SER A 461 -17.54 -34.42 -14.66
C SER A 461 -17.52 -35.07 -16.05
N LEU A 462 -16.77 -34.48 -16.99
CA LEU A 462 -16.47 -35.12 -18.28
C LEU A 462 -15.22 -34.50 -18.94
N TRP A 463 -14.10 -34.51 -18.23
CA TRP A 463 -12.78 -34.17 -18.79
C TRP A 463 -11.93 -35.44 -18.98
N ALA A 464 -12.55 -36.48 -19.55
CA ALA A 464 -11.75 -37.55 -20.14
C ALA A 464 -11.00 -36.96 -21.36
N PRO A 465 -9.72 -37.29 -21.58
CA PRO A 465 -8.96 -36.80 -22.74
C PRO A 465 -9.64 -37.31 -24.00
N THR A 466 -10.47 -36.45 -24.61
CA THR A 466 -11.14 -36.71 -25.87
C THR A 466 -10.04 -36.91 -26.91
N ASN A 467 -9.99 -38.12 -27.44
CA ASN A 467 -8.99 -38.60 -28.38
C ASN A 467 -8.79 -37.59 -29.52
N THR A 468 -7.72 -36.77 -29.43
CA THR A 468 -7.40 -35.68 -30.35
C THR A 468 -7.28 -36.19 -31.79
N GLU A 469 -6.92 -37.47 -31.96
CA GLU A 469 -6.85 -38.14 -33.25
C GLU A 469 -8.20 -38.26 -33.95
N ALA A 470 -9.32 -38.38 -33.20
CA ALA A 470 -10.65 -38.51 -33.79
C ALA A 470 -11.09 -37.20 -34.47
N ILE A 471 -10.76 -36.05 -33.87
CA ILE A 471 -11.05 -34.72 -34.45
C ILE A 471 -10.21 -34.48 -35.72
N ILE A 472 -9.01 -35.05 -35.79
CA ILE A 472 -8.14 -34.91 -36.97
C ILE A 472 -8.63 -35.78 -38.15
N LYS A 473 -9.33 -36.89 -37.87
CA LYS A 473 -9.75 -37.87 -38.89
C LYS A 473 -11.01 -37.50 -39.69
N GLU A 474 -11.82 -36.52 -39.27
CA GLU A 474 -13.08 -36.15 -39.96
C GLU A 474 -12.96 -35.02 -41.01
N VAL A 475 -11.75 -34.54 -41.33
CA VAL A 475 -11.60 -33.51 -42.37
C VAL A 475 -11.71 -34.15 -43.76
N ASN A 476 -12.88 -34.00 -44.36
CA ASN A 476 -13.23 -34.37 -45.73
C ASN A 476 -12.10 -33.99 -46.73
N TYR A 477 -11.46 -34.99 -47.33
CA TYR A 477 -10.27 -34.86 -48.21
C TYR A 477 -10.50 -34.02 -49.48
N ASP A 478 -11.74 -33.65 -49.79
CA ASP A 478 -12.10 -32.91 -51.01
C ASP A 478 -11.94 -31.38 -50.91
N THR A 479 -11.32 -30.83 -49.87
CA THR A 479 -11.10 -29.37 -49.76
C THR A 479 -9.71 -28.98 -50.24
N PRO A 480 -9.56 -28.23 -51.36
CA PRO A 480 -8.25 -27.89 -51.90
C PRO A 480 -7.49 -26.86 -51.03
N PHE A 481 -8.21 -26.07 -50.23
CA PHE A 481 -7.61 -25.05 -49.38
C PHE A 481 -8.08 -25.15 -47.93
N ALA A 482 -7.23 -24.74 -47.00
CA ALA A 482 -7.60 -24.35 -45.66
C ALA A 482 -7.19 -22.89 -45.43
N THR A 483 -8.00 -22.14 -44.70
CA THR A 483 -7.74 -20.71 -44.45
C THR A 483 -7.86 -20.40 -42.97
N MET A 484 -6.96 -19.57 -42.47
CA MET A 484 -7.05 -18.95 -41.15
C MET A 484 -7.07 -17.43 -41.29
N SER A 485 -8.03 -16.79 -40.63
CA SER A 485 -8.09 -15.33 -40.61
C SER A 485 -7.03 -14.78 -39.67
N VAL A 486 -6.22 -13.84 -40.16
CA VAL A 486 -5.21 -13.16 -39.33
C VAL A 486 -5.87 -12.40 -38.19
N ASP A 487 -7.01 -11.75 -38.44
CA ASP A 487 -7.80 -11.06 -37.41
C ASP A 487 -8.24 -12.03 -36.29
N HIS A 488 -8.80 -13.19 -36.61
CA HIS A 488 -9.18 -14.19 -35.60
C HIS A 488 -7.97 -14.71 -34.80
N LEU A 489 -6.82 -14.93 -35.45
CA LEU A 489 -5.59 -15.31 -34.77
C LEU A 489 -5.13 -14.19 -33.82
N CYS A 490 -5.14 -12.94 -34.27
CA CYS A 490 -4.78 -11.78 -33.45
C CYS A 490 -5.72 -11.63 -32.25
N GLN A 491 -7.03 -11.84 -32.41
CA GLN A 491 -7.99 -11.85 -31.30
C GLN A 491 -7.67 -12.92 -30.25
N HIS A 492 -7.27 -14.12 -30.70
CA HIS A 492 -6.84 -15.18 -29.79
C HIS A 492 -5.57 -14.78 -29.02
N LEU A 493 -4.53 -14.33 -29.73
CA LEU A 493 -3.27 -13.89 -29.13
C LEU A 493 -3.47 -12.71 -28.16
N SER A 494 -4.28 -11.72 -28.55
CA SER A 494 -4.69 -10.59 -27.71
C SER A 494 -5.38 -11.05 -26.42
N ARG A 495 -6.30 -12.02 -26.51
CA ARG A 495 -7.00 -12.55 -25.35
C ARG A 495 -6.04 -13.23 -24.36
N VAL A 496 -5.10 -14.04 -24.87
CA VAL A 496 -4.09 -14.70 -24.03
C VAL A 496 -3.18 -13.67 -23.37
N GLY A 497 -2.69 -12.68 -24.11
CA GLY A 497 -1.86 -11.59 -23.56
C GLY A 497 -2.60 -10.74 -22.52
N TYR A 498 -3.89 -10.44 -22.77
CA TYR A 498 -4.77 -9.77 -21.81
C TYR A 498 -4.87 -10.56 -20.50
N GLN A 499 -5.17 -11.85 -20.57
CA GLN A 499 -5.30 -12.72 -19.40
C GLN A 499 -4.00 -12.76 -18.59
N PHE A 500 -2.86 -12.88 -19.27
CA PHE A 500 -1.56 -12.87 -18.61
C PHE A 500 -1.34 -11.58 -17.78
N TYR A 501 -1.57 -10.40 -18.37
CA TYR A 501 -1.41 -9.14 -17.64
C TYR A 501 -2.49 -8.93 -16.58
N GLU A 502 -3.67 -9.52 -16.73
CA GLU A 502 -4.68 -9.58 -15.68
C GLU A 502 -4.18 -10.33 -14.45
N ASP A 503 -3.65 -11.53 -14.65
CA ASP A 503 -3.13 -12.38 -13.58
C ASP A 503 -1.94 -11.70 -12.88
N VAL A 504 -1.02 -11.10 -13.65
CA VAL A 504 0.10 -10.30 -13.13
C VAL A 504 -0.42 -9.14 -12.27
N THR A 505 -1.41 -8.39 -12.75
CA THR A 505 -1.98 -7.25 -12.02
C THR A 505 -2.63 -7.71 -10.71
N ASN A 506 -3.37 -8.82 -10.75
CA ASN A 506 -4.05 -9.36 -9.57
C ASN A 506 -3.05 -9.82 -8.51
N ASN A 507 -2.01 -10.56 -8.91
CA ASN A 507 -0.96 -11.00 -8.01
C ASN A 507 -0.19 -9.83 -7.40
N ALA A 508 0.18 -8.83 -8.21
CA ALA A 508 0.88 -7.66 -7.73
C ALA A 508 0.02 -6.82 -6.76
N ARG A 509 -1.29 -6.72 -7.01
CA ARG A 509 -2.24 -6.02 -6.12
C ARG A 509 -2.39 -6.71 -4.77
N LEU A 510 -2.39 -8.04 -4.72
CA LEU A 510 -2.46 -8.78 -3.46
C LEU A 510 -1.27 -8.42 -2.56
N GLY A 511 -0.04 -8.48 -3.10
CA GLY A 511 1.16 -8.08 -2.37
C GLY A 511 1.13 -6.60 -1.96
N TYR A 512 0.74 -5.71 -2.88
CA TYR A 512 0.57 -4.28 -2.61
C TYR A 512 -0.40 -4.01 -1.47
N HIS A 513 -1.57 -4.63 -1.43
CA HIS A 513 -2.55 -4.40 -0.37
C HIS A 513 -2.06 -4.90 1.00
N GLN A 514 -1.32 -6.00 1.02
CA GLN A 514 -0.70 -6.49 2.25
C GLN A 514 0.35 -5.50 2.77
N ASP A 515 1.29 -5.08 1.91
CA ASP A 515 2.36 -4.15 2.27
C ASP A 515 1.80 -2.77 2.65
N SER A 516 0.77 -2.29 1.96
CA SER A 516 0.07 -1.03 2.26
C SER A 516 -0.52 -1.01 3.66
N ARG A 517 -1.15 -2.12 4.10
CA ARG A 517 -1.69 -2.25 5.45
C ARG A 517 -0.59 -2.27 6.50
N VAL A 518 0.51 -2.98 6.24
CA VAL A 518 1.68 -2.99 7.14
C VAL A 518 2.27 -1.59 7.26
N LEU A 519 2.43 -0.88 6.15
CA LEU A 519 2.96 0.48 6.13
C LEU A 519 2.03 1.44 6.90
N GLN A 520 0.72 1.36 6.70
CA GLN A 520 -0.24 2.14 7.49
C GLN A 520 -0.11 1.87 8.99
N GLY A 521 0.11 0.61 9.38
CA GLY A 521 0.37 0.22 10.75
C GLY A 521 1.64 0.84 11.34
N ILE A 522 2.73 0.79 10.58
CA ILE A 522 3.99 1.44 10.96
C ILE A 522 3.78 2.93 11.24
N GLY A 523 3.00 3.61 10.40
CA GLY A 523 2.68 5.03 10.59
C GLY A 523 1.94 5.29 11.91
N GLN A 524 0.99 4.43 12.28
CA GLN A 524 0.26 4.54 13.56
C GLN A 524 1.18 4.28 14.76
N ASP A 525 1.97 3.21 14.72
CA ASP A 525 2.91 2.85 15.78
C ASP A 525 3.99 3.92 15.98
N LEU A 526 4.48 4.54 14.90
CA LEU A 526 5.41 5.67 14.99
C LEU A 526 4.81 6.85 15.77
N VAL A 527 3.55 7.21 15.50
CA VAL A 527 2.88 8.29 16.22
C VAL A 527 2.71 7.93 17.71
N GLU A 528 2.32 6.68 18.01
CA GLU A 528 2.16 6.22 19.39
C GLU A 528 3.48 6.22 20.17
N ILE A 529 4.57 5.76 19.55
CA ILE A 529 5.91 5.79 20.14
C ILE A 529 6.33 7.24 20.42
N TYR A 530 6.15 8.15 19.46
CA TYR A 530 6.49 9.55 19.64
C TYR A 530 5.74 10.19 20.81
N MET A 531 4.43 9.98 20.91
CA MET A 531 3.61 10.47 22.03
C MET A 531 4.11 9.91 23.36
N SER A 532 4.52 8.64 23.39
CA SER A 532 5.04 7.99 24.59
C SER A 532 6.41 8.52 25.01
N LEU A 533 7.30 8.78 24.05
CA LEU A 533 8.60 9.41 24.29
C LEU A 533 8.43 10.86 24.77
N GLN A 534 7.47 11.62 24.23
CA GLN A 534 7.15 12.97 24.71
C GLN A 534 6.64 12.95 26.16
N LEU A 535 5.79 11.99 26.51
CA LEU A 535 5.29 11.82 27.87
C LEU A 535 6.43 11.52 28.85
N GLU A 536 7.35 10.63 28.46
CA GLU A 536 8.50 10.27 29.28
C GLU A 536 9.53 11.41 29.40
N SER A 537 9.74 12.17 28.32
CA SER A 537 10.56 13.39 28.33
C SER A 537 10.00 14.44 29.29
N ALA A 538 8.68 14.65 29.27
CA ALA A 538 8.00 15.55 30.21
C ALA A 538 8.11 15.05 31.66
N ARG A 539 7.97 13.73 31.88
CA ARG A 539 8.20 13.11 33.20
C ARG A 539 9.63 13.37 33.70
N SER A 540 10.63 13.13 32.85
CA SER A 540 12.05 13.37 33.17
C SER A 540 12.33 14.84 33.49
N SER A 541 11.79 15.75 32.68
CA SER A 541 11.89 17.21 32.91
C SER A 541 11.31 17.62 34.27
N MET A 542 10.19 17.01 34.69
CA MET A 542 9.61 17.26 36.01
C MET A 542 10.49 16.73 37.15
N GLN A 543 11.13 15.57 36.97
CA GLN A 543 12.12 15.06 37.93
C GLN A 543 13.34 15.99 38.02
N LYS A 544 13.78 16.54 36.89
CA LYS A 544 14.88 17.52 36.83
C LYS A 544 14.55 18.80 37.59
N ILE A 545 13.31 19.32 37.48
CA ILE A 545 12.83 20.43 38.32
C ILE A 545 13.00 20.10 39.81
N LEU A 546 12.59 18.91 40.26
CA LEU A 546 12.73 18.49 41.66
C LEU A 546 14.20 18.40 42.10
N THR A 547 15.07 17.84 41.26
CA THR A 547 16.51 17.76 41.53
C THR A 547 17.13 19.14 41.66
N VAL A 548 16.82 20.08 40.75
CA VAL A 548 17.30 21.47 40.82
C VAL A 548 16.82 22.15 42.10
N LEU A 549 15.56 21.97 42.50
CA LEU A 549 15.02 22.53 43.75
C LEU A 549 15.68 21.94 45.00
N GLN A 550 16.00 20.65 44.99
CA GLN A 550 16.74 20.01 46.08
C GLN A 550 18.18 20.53 46.17
N GLN A 551 18.87 20.70 45.04
CA GLN A 551 20.21 21.29 45.00
C GLN A 551 20.21 22.72 45.53
N LEU A 552 19.22 23.54 45.14
CA LEU A 552 19.04 24.88 45.69
C LEU A 552 18.77 24.87 47.20
N ALA A 553 18.04 23.88 47.71
CA ALA A 553 17.81 23.72 49.15
C ALA A 553 19.10 23.36 49.92
N LEU A 554 19.96 22.51 49.36
CA LEU A 554 21.25 22.14 49.97
C LEU A 554 22.23 23.34 50.05
N LEU A 555 22.09 24.32 49.16
CA LEU A 555 22.89 25.55 49.21
C LEU A 555 22.43 26.49 50.34
N ASP A 556 21.18 26.38 50.78
CA ASP A 556 20.59 27.15 51.89
C ASP A 556 21.17 26.70 53.25
N ASP A 557 21.45 25.40 53.39
CA ASP A 557 21.94 24.79 54.63
C ASP A 557 23.45 24.95 54.85
N ARG A 558 24.19 25.58 53.92
CA ARG A 558 25.62 25.84 54.13
C ARG A 558 25.75 26.85 55.28
N PRO A 559 26.32 26.44 56.44
CA PRO A 559 26.47 27.34 57.56
C PRO A 559 27.31 28.52 57.08
N VAL A 560 26.77 29.74 57.22
CA VAL A 560 27.54 30.96 57.01
C VAL A 560 28.70 30.86 57.98
N THR A 561 29.86 30.39 57.51
CA THR A 561 31.07 30.39 58.32
C THR A 561 31.21 31.82 58.77
N PRO A 562 31.09 32.12 60.08
CA PRO A 562 31.20 33.49 60.55
C PRO A 562 32.56 33.94 60.06
N THR A 563 32.56 34.85 59.10
CA THR A 563 33.78 35.50 58.65
C THR A 563 34.30 36.17 59.90
N THR A 564 35.27 35.52 60.54
CA THR A 564 35.97 36.04 61.70
C THR A 564 36.65 37.29 61.19
N ASN A 565 35.96 38.41 61.33
CA ASN A 565 36.46 39.75 61.02
C ASN A 565 37.60 40.01 62.00
N ASN A 566 38.77 39.44 61.74
CA ASN A 566 40.04 39.86 62.31
C ASN A 566 40.46 41.17 61.64
N SER A 567 39.61 42.21 61.75
CA SER A 567 40.05 43.60 61.65
C SER A 567 40.19 44.13 63.07
N THR A 568 41.21 43.62 63.75
CA THR A 568 41.75 44.25 64.95
C THR A 568 42.23 45.64 64.57
N ALA A 569 41.57 46.64 65.14
CA ALA A 569 41.82 48.06 64.94
C ALA A 569 43.28 48.44 65.26
N LEU A 570 43.99 49.00 64.27
CA LEU A 570 45.11 49.92 64.51
C LEU A 570 44.54 51.34 64.52
N ARG A 571 44.34 51.85 65.73
CA ARG A 571 43.89 53.21 66.06
C ARG A 571 45.11 54.16 65.94
N PRO A 572 45.09 55.25 65.16
CA PRO A 572 46.13 56.26 65.26
C PRO A 572 45.80 57.23 66.40
N SER A 573 46.72 57.33 67.35
CA SER A 573 46.74 58.29 68.45
C SER A 573 47.07 59.69 67.96
N ILE A 574 46.21 60.67 68.24
CA ILE A 574 46.48 62.11 68.09
C ILE A 574 46.97 62.64 69.43
N SER A 575 48.20 63.17 69.48
CA SER A 575 48.76 63.93 70.60
C SER A 575 48.98 65.40 70.21
N SER A 576 48.68 66.29 71.16
CA SER A 576 48.92 67.74 71.18
C SER A 576 50.36 68.17 70.84
N VAL A 577 50.51 69.27 70.08
CA VAL A 577 51.09 70.58 70.48
C VAL A 577 50.46 71.65 69.61
#